data_AF-A0A662K075-F1
#
_entry.id   AF-A0A662K075-F1
#
_cell.length_a   1.000
_cell.length_b   1.000
_cell.length_c   1.000
_cell.angle_alpha   90.00
_cell.angle_beta   90.00
_cell.angle_gamma   90.00
#
_symmetry.space_group_name_H-M   'P 1'
#
loop_
_entity.id
_entity.type
_entity.pdbx_description
1 polymer ?
#
loop_
_entity_poly.entity_id
_entity_poly.type
_entity_poly.pdbx_seq_one_letter_code
_entity_poly.pdbx_strand_id
1 'polypeptide(L)'
;MKKIQLLGIITCIILVACSTVPAAKIETISKNNIDITKKSPTQNPTITNNDMQNNTRLKIGKIRGGLLRIKADIKNVGETTANNVSWEIRITGGVLNRINVSFHGKNEAINSNTSKRIKTKRSLKLLFGVGRVTITVKVNASNANTVTKRVKGFVSTFFVIVFSRKSEEFFIRGDANGDGEVNIADLSYLANYLCQDGPAPDPLDAGDVNDDENVSCKDILYLADFLFRNGTMPPPPYPEPGPDPTPPKK
;
A
#
# COMPACT_ATOMS: atom_id res chain seq x y z
N MET A 1 -14.67 1.82 -44.75
CA MET A 1 -13.77 0.71 -45.15
C MET A 1 -12.34 1.08 -44.72
N LYS A 2 -11.70 0.16 -43.96
CA LYS A 2 -10.26 -0.18 -43.81
C LYS A 2 -9.17 0.90 -44.06
N LYS A 3 -8.05 0.99 -43.34
CA LYS A 3 -7.48 0.33 -42.14
C LYS A 3 -6.20 1.12 -41.77
N ILE A 4 -6.06 1.44 -40.48
CA ILE A 4 -4.87 1.29 -39.61
C ILE A 4 -3.50 1.74 -40.16
N GLN A 5 -2.99 2.83 -39.57
CA GLN A 5 -1.60 3.27 -39.66
C GLN A 5 -0.83 2.98 -38.35
N LEU A 6 0.46 2.69 -38.55
CA LEU A 6 1.60 2.99 -37.68
C LEU A 6 1.77 2.17 -36.39
N LEU A 7 2.40 0.99 -36.53
CA LEU A 7 3.04 0.27 -35.42
C LEU A 7 4.57 0.36 -35.63
N GLY A 8 5.18 1.36 -35.01
CA GLY A 8 6.63 1.49 -34.89
C GLY A 8 6.99 1.60 -33.41
N ILE A 9 8.08 0.95 -33.01
CA ILE A 9 8.65 0.84 -31.65
C ILE A 9 8.10 -0.34 -30.82
N ILE A 10 8.25 -1.57 -31.32
CA ILE A 10 8.45 -2.76 -30.47
C ILE A 10 9.50 -3.64 -31.16
N THR A 11 10.77 -3.22 -31.09
CA THR A 11 11.92 -4.04 -31.53
C THR A 11 13.16 -3.67 -30.73
N CYS A 12 13.25 -4.24 -29.52
CA CYS A 12 14.40 -4.32 -28.60
C CYS A 12 13.77 -4.70 -27.25
N ILE A 13 13.90 -5.86 -26.62
CA ILE A 13 15.03 -6.79 -26.45
C ILE A 13 14.41 -8.16 -26.09
N ILE A 14 14.24 -9.07 -27.05
CA ILE A 14 14.16 -10.53 -26.78
C ILE A 14 14.65 -11.23 -28.04
N LEU A 15 15.97 -11.42 -28.21
CA LEU A 15 16.56 -12.52 -29.00
C LEU A 15 18.10 -12.46 -28.92
N VAL A 16 18.70 -13.09 -27.91
CA VAL A 16 20.04 -13.73 -27.84
C VAL A 16 20.05 -14.37 -26.43
N ALA A 17 20.21 -15.67 -26.15
CA ALA A 17 20.76 -16.79 -26.88
C ALA A 17 19.90 -18.05 -26.66
N CYS A 18 19.55 -18.73 -27.74
CA CYS A 18 19.16 -20.13 -27.76
C CYS A 18 20.34 -20.89 -28.35
N SER A 19 21.10 -21.60 -27.51
CA SER A 19 22.07 -22.60 -27.94
C SER A 19 22.29 -23.62 -26.82
N THR A 20 21.56 -24.72 -26.95
CA THR A 20 21.91 -26.10 -26.54
C THR A 20 22.43 -26.32 -25.12
N VAL A 21 21.56 -26.81 -24.23
CA VAL A 21 21.97 -27.62 -23.05
C VAL A 21 21.23 -28.97 -23.15
N PRO A 22 21.92 -30.12 -23.10
CA PRO A 22 21.30 -31.43 -23.28
C PRO A 22 20.54 -31.88 -22.02
N ALA A 23 19.49 -32.67 -22.23
CA ALA A 23 18.65 -33.25 -21.20
C ALA A 23 19.47 -34.13 -20.23
N ALA A 24 19.52 -33.72 -18.96
CA ALA A 24 20.04 -34.54 -17.87
C ALA A 24 18.87 -35.23 -17.14
N LYS A 25 19.02 -36.55 -17.04
CA LYS A 25 18.19 -37.57 -16.44
C LYS A 25 17.95 -37.29 -14.95
N ILE A 26 16.69 -37.17 -14.51
CA ILE A 26 16.33 -37.17 -13.09
C ILE A 26 16.05 -38.62 -12.69
N GLU A 27 16.97 -39.19 -11.89
CA GLU A 27 16.75 -40.45 -11.20
C GLU A 27 15.85 -40.24 -9.97
N THR A 28 14.89 -41.13 -9.86
CA THR A 28 13.94 -41.32 -8.77
C THR A 28 14.65 -41.49 -7.43
N ILE A 29 14.46 -40.55 -6.49
CA ILE A 29 14.79 -40.76 -5.08
C ILE A 29 13.51 -41.02 -4.27
N SER A 30 13.63 -42.09 -3.51
CA SER A 30 12.64 -42.86 -2.77
C SER A 30 11.89 -42.07 -1.70
N LYS A 31 10.58 -42.32 -1.64
CA LYS A 31 9.72 -42.02 -0.48
C LYS A 31 10.24 -42.82 0.72
N ASN A 32 10.36 -42.20 1.89
CA ASN A 32 10.30 -42.92 3.17
C ASN A 32 9.58 -42.07 4.23
N ASN A 33 8.36 -42.54 4.52
CA ASN A 33 7.44 -42.35 5.63
C ASN A 33 7.89 -41.53 6.86
N ILE A 34 7.06 -40.54 7.21
CA ILE A 34 6.84 -40.15 8.61
C ILE A 34 5.38 -40.48 8.94
N ASP A 35 5.22 -41.39 9.90
CA ASP A 35 3.99 -41.99 10.40
C ASP A 35 3.26 -41.01 11.33
N ILE A 36 2.07 -40.55 10.93
CA ILE A 36 1.22 -39.64 11.73
C ILE A 36 0.11 -40.46 12.38
N THR A 37 0.41 -41.14 13.49
CA THR A 37 -0.62 -41.65 14.40
C THR A 37 -0.26 -41.40 15.86
N LYS A 38 -0.69 -40.24 16.40
CA LYS A 38 -1.18 -40.11 17.78
C LYS A 38 -1.88 -38.75 17.97
N LYS A 39 -3.20 -38.83 18.01
CA LYS A 39 -4.19 -37.78 18.29
C LYS A 39 -4.38 -37.62 19.80
N SER A 40 -4.47 -36.38 20.30
CA SER A 40 -5.39 -35.96 21.37
C SER A 40 -5.38 -34.43 21.55
N PRO A 41 -6.41 -33.79 22.14
CA PRO A 41 -7.36 -32.96 21.40
C PRO A 41 -7.22 -31.48 21.77
N THR A 42 -7.34 -30.58 20.80
CA THR A 42 -7.62 -29.17 21.09
C THR A 42 -8.58 -28.66 20.04
N GLN A 43 -9.58 -27.94 20.52
CA GLN A 43 -10.85 -27.64 19.88
C GLN A 43 -10.65 -27.01 18.50
N ASN A 44 -11.26 -27.62 17.49
CA ASN A 44 -11.50 -27.01 16.19
C ASN A 44 -12.22 -25.67 16.42
N PRO A 45 -11.66 -24.51 16.07
CA PRO A 45 -12.52 -23.36 15.83
C PRO A 45 -13.34 -23.72 14.59
N THR A 46 -14.65 -23.89 14.80
CA THR A 46 -15.65 -23.93 13.74
C THR A 46 -15.39 -22.76 12.81
N ILE A 47 -14.82 -23.03 11.62
CA ILE A 47 -14.74 -22.07 10.54
C ILE A 47 -16.19 -21.84 10.12
N THR A 48 -16.79 -20.78 10.66
CA THR A 48 -18.01 -20.23 10.08
C THR A 48 -17.66 -19.71 8.69
N ASN A 49 -18.45 -20.06 7.69
CA ASN A 49 -18.30 -19.74 6.27
C ASN A 49 -18.37 -18.22 5.93
N ASN A 50 -17.80 -17.35 6.77
CA ASN A 50 -17.80 -15.89 6.61
C ASN A 50 -16.43 -15.33 6.19
N ASP A 51 -15.36 -16.12 6.18
CA ASP A 51 -13.99 -15.64 5.90
C ASP A 51 -13.59 -15.68 4.41
N MET A 52 -14.53 -15.99 3.50
CA MET A 52 -14.30 -15.93 2.04
C MET A 52 -15.01 -14.77 1.33
N GLN A 53 -15.60 -13.79 2.02
CA GLN A 53 -16.25 -12.66 1.31
C GLN A 53 -16.19 -11.32 2.04
N ASN A 54 -15.00 -10.75 2.25
CA ASN A 54 -14.81 -9.29 2.24
C ASN A 54 -13.32 -8.96 2.24
N ASN A 55 -12.67 -9.07 1.08
CA ASN A 55 -11.31 -8.55 0.88
C ASN A 55 -11.26 -6.99 0.90
N THR A 56 -12.37 -6.30 1.23
CA THR A 56 -12.42 -4.84 1.33
C THR A 56 -11.57 -4.38 2.52
N ARG A 57 -10.46 -3.70 2.23
CA ARG A 57 -9.55 -3.15 3.24
C ARG A 57 -9.38 -1.66 2.99
N LEU A 58 -9.70 -0.85 3.99
CA LEU A 58 -9.48 0.59 3.92
C LEU A 58 -8.14 0.97 4.56
N LYS A 59 -7.50 2.02 4.03
CA LYS A 59 -6.33 2.67 4.64
C LYS A 59 -6.54 4.19 4.63
N ILE A 60 -6.07 4.87 5.68
CA ILE A 60 -6.04 6.33 5.73
C ILE A 60 -4.67 6.80 5.25
N GLY A 61 -4.63 7.48 4.11
CA GLY A 61 -3.43 8.02 3.49
C GLY A 61 -2.94 9.31 4.17
N LYS A 62 -2.56 10.29 3.35
CA LYS A 62 -1.95 11.54 3.83
C LYS A 62 -3.01 12.49 4.40
N ILE A 63 -2.78 12.95 5.63
CA ILE A 63 -3.62 13.96 6.30
C ILE A 63 -2.92 15.31 6.14
N ARG A 64 -3.63 16.28 5.57
CA ARG A 64 -3.11 17.62 5.26
C ARG A 64 -3.91 18.67 6.00
N GLY A 65 -3.17 19.53 6.70
CA GLY A 65 -3.68 20.78 7.23
C GLY A 65 -3.80 21.86 6.15
N GLY A 66 -4.35 23.01 6.51
CA GLY A 66 -4.47 24.17 5.63
C GLY A 66 -5.29 25.28 6.28
N LEU A 67 -5.55 26.34 5.50
CA LEU A 67 -6.37 27.46 5.93
C LEU A 67 -7.79 26.98 6.25
N LEU A 68 -8.12 26.95 7.54
CA LEU A 68 -9.43 26.64 8.09
C LEU A 68 -10.03 25.30 7.63
N ARG A 69 -9.19 24.32 7.24
CA ARG A 69 -9.66 23.02 6.72
C ARG A 69 -8.64 21.91 6.90
N ILE A 70 -9.15 20.70 7.02
CA ILE A 70 -8.36 19.47 6.97
C ILE A 70 -8.79 18.67 5.74
N LYS A 71 -7.80 18.06 5.08
CA LYS A 71 -8.00 17.10 3.99
C LYS A 71 -7.37 15.77 4.39
N ALA A 72 -7.98 14.66 4.01
CA ALA A 72 -7.39 13.33 4.19
C ALA A 72 -7.69 12.48 2.96
N ASP A 73 -6.75 11.61 2.59
CA ASP A 73 -6.96 10.61 1.54
C ASP A 73 -7.43 9.31 2.19
N ILE A 74 -8.50 8.71 1.67
CA ILE A 74 -8.99 7.38 2.05
C ILE A 74 -8.71 6.46 0.87
N LYS A 75 -7.94 5.39 1.08
CA LYS A 75 -7.64 4.38 0.06
C LYS A 75 -8.45 3.11 0.34
N ASN A 76 -8.99 2.48 -0.70
CA ASN A 76 -9.41 1.08 -0.65
C ASN A 76 -8.29 0.24 -1.25
N VAL A 77 -7.63 -0.58 -0.43
CA VAL A 77 -6.56 -1.51 -0.81
C VAL A 77 -7.07 -2.96 -0.87
N GLY A 78 -8.39 -3.11 -0.89
CA GLY A 78 -9.07 -4.37 -1.11
C GLY A 78 -9.50 -4.54 -2.56
N GLU A 79 -9.80 -5.78 -2.94
CA GLU A 79 -10.20 -6.11 -4.32
C GLU A 79 -11.70 -5.90 -4.58
N THR A 80 -12.50 -5.66 -3.53
CA THR A 80 -13.93 -5.35 -3.60
C THR A 80 -14.21 -3.89 -3.20
N THR A 81 -15.30 -3.35 -3.73
CA THR A 81 -15.75 -1.98 -3.45
C THR A 81 -16.16 -1.80 -1.99
N ALA A 82 -15.68 -0.73 -1.35
CA ALA A 82 -16.12 -0.35 -0.02
C ALA A 82 -17.43 0.44 -0.11
N ASN A 83 -18.48 -0.08 0.56
CA ASN A 83 -19.83 0.47 0.52
C ASN A 83 -20.15 1.27 1.79
N ASN A 84 -21.01 2.29 1.65
CA ASN A 84 -21.50 3.13 2.76
C ASN A 84 -20.37 3.72 3.61
N VAL A 85 -19.32 4.20 2.94
CA VAL A 85 -18.13 4.71 3.62
C VAL A 85 -18.47 6.02 4.34
N SER A 86 -18.41 6.02 5.66
CA SER A 86 -18.56 7.21 6.50
C SER A 86 -17.24 7.55 7.16
N TRP A 87 -17.03 8.84 7.44
CA TRP A 87 -15.79 9.31 8.05
C TRP A 87 -16.07 10.38 9.10
N GLU A 88 -15.17 10.44 10.06
CA GLU A 88 -15.12 11.42 11.13
C GLU A 88 -13.69 11.98 11.23
N ILE A 89 -13.56 13.31 11.30
CA ILE A 89 -12.30 13.99 11.63
C ILE A 89 -12.53 14.72 12.95
N ARG A 90 -11.80 14.33 14.00
CA ARG A 90 -11.80 15.01 15.29
C ARG A 90 -10.50 15.77 15.49
N ILE A 91 -10.59 16.97 16.06
CA ILE A 91 -9.44 17.78 16.48
C ILE A 91 -9.61 18.02 17.97
N THR A 92 -8.61 17.61 18.74
CA THR A 92 -8.62 17.72 20.21
C THR A 92 -7.33 18.36 20.71
N GLY A 93 -7.38 19.15 21.77
CA GLY A 93 -6.21 19.77 22.41
C GLY A 93 -6.28 21.30 22.45
N GLY A 94 -5.18 21.97 22.11
CA GLY A 94 -5.04 23.42 22.24
C GLY A 94 -4.69 23.86 23.66
N VAL A 95 -4.44 25.16 23.84
CA VAL A 95 -4.21 25.76 25.16
C VAL A 95 -5.40 25.45 26.06
N LEU A 96 -5.11 24.87 27.23
CA LEU A 96 -6.11 24.42 28.21
C LEU A 96 -7.16 23.44 27.65
N ASN A 97 -6.82 22.64 26.63
CA ASN A 97 -7.72 21.69 25.99
C ASN A 97 -9.03 22.29 25.44
N ARG A 98 -9.01 23.58 25.08
CA ARG A 98 -10.21 24.31 24.61
C ARG A 98 -10.67 23.91 23.20
N ILE A 99 -9.89 23.10 22.49
CA ILE A 99 -10.23 22.61 21.15
C ILE A 99 -10.78 21.19 21.27
N ASN A 100 -12.05 21.01 20.95
CA ASN A 100 -12.70 19.71 20.78
C ASN A 100 -13.78 19.84 19.70
N VAL A 101 -13.43 19.54 18.45
CA VAL A 101 -14.33 19.68 17.30
C VAL A 101 -14.33 18.38 16.48
N SER A 102 -15.50 17.97 16.00
CA SER A 102 -15.67 16.82 15.11
C SER A 102 -16.37 17.22 13.81
N PHE A 103 -15.95 16.61 12.72
CA PHE A 103 -16.52 16.77 11.39
C PHE A 103 -16.89 15.40 10.86
N HIS A 104 -18.06 15.30 10.25
CA HIS A 104 -18.56 14.05 9.71
C HIS A 104 -18.85 14.18 8.22
N GLY A 105 -18.75 13.08 7.50
CA GLY A 105 -19.21 12.99 6.13
C GLY A 105 -19.48 11.56 5.71
N LYS A 106 -20.17 11.43 4.57
CA LYS A 106 -20.48 10.17 3.92
C LYS A 106 -19.94 10.20 2.48
N ASN A 107 -19.47 9.05 2.03
CA ASN A 107 -19.08 8.73 0.67
C ASN A 107 -19.77 7.40 0.32
N GLU A 108 -20.57 7.37 -0.74
CA GLU A 108 -21.44 6.23 -1.02
C GLU A 108 -20.67 4.95 -1.36
N ALA A 109 -19.64 5.05 -2.19
CA ALA A 109 -18.74 3.94 -2.48
C ALA A 109 -17.30 4.42 -2.77
N ILE A 110 -16.33 3.54 -2.50
CA ILE A 110 -14.94 3.66 -2.95
C ILE A 110 -14.57 2.34 -3.66
N ASN A 111 -14.37 2.40 -4.98
CA ASN A 111 -14.00 1.24 -5.79
C ASN A 111 -12.69 0.61 -5.30
N SER A 112 -12.48 -0.66 -5.61
CA SER A 112 -11.23 -1.38 -5.29
C SER A 112 -10.01 -0.66 -5.84
N ASN A 113 -8.91 -0.69 -5.08
CA ASN A 113 -7.63 -0.06 -5.42
C ASN A 113 -7.70 1.45 -5.75
N THR A 114 -8.80 2.13 -5.38
CA THR A 114 -8.95 3.58 -5.60
C THR A 114 -8.77 4.38 -4.32
N SER A 115 -8.48 5.67 -4.50
CA SER A 115 -8.40 6.62 -3.38
C SER A 115 -9.38 7.77 -3.55
N LYS A 116 -9.97 8.21 -2.44
CA LYS A 116 -10.89 9.34 -2.39
C LYS A 116 -10.43 10.35 -1.36
N ARG A 117 -10.28 11.60 -1.79
CA ARG A 117 -9.92 12.71 -0.91
C ARG A 117 -11.15 13.32 -0.24
N ILE A 118 -11.14 13.31 1.09
CA ILE A 118 -12.15 13.98 1.91
C ILE A 118 -11.66 15.35 2.36
N LYS A 119 -12.61 16.25 2.60
CA LYS A 119 -12.36 17.62 3.08
C LYS A 119 -13.46 18.04 4.04
N THR A 120 -13.10 18.80 5.07
CA THR A 120 -14.09 19.41 5.97
C THR A 120 -14.92 20.46 5.20
N LYS A 121 -16.25 20.43 5.33
CA LYS A 121 -17.16 21.38 4.67
C LYS A 121 -17.20 22.69 5.46
N ARG A 122 -16.79 23.80 4.83
CA ARG A 122 -16.72 25.18 5.37
C ARG A 122 -15.70 25.39 6.49
N SER A 123 -15.19 26.62 6.53
CA SER A 123 -14.13 27.09 7.42
C SER A 123 -14.36 26.62 8.85
N LEU A 124 -13.31 26.08 9.48
CA LEU A 124 -13.12 25.98 10.93
C LEU A 124 -13.27 27.37 11.58
N LYS A 125 -14.45 27.98 11.49
CA LYS A 125 -14.68 29.43 11.56
C LYS A 125 -14.44 30.01 12.97
N LEU A 126 -13.99 29.18 13.90
CA LEU A 126 -14.18 29.37 15.32
C LEU A 126 -13.33 28.42 16.19
N LEU A 127 -12.11 28.01 15.75
CA LEU A 127 -11.18 27.49 16.76
C LEU A 127 -10.72 28.68 17.61
N PHE A 128 -11.49 29.00 18.65
CA PHE A 128 -11.07 29.86 19.76
C PHE A 128 -10.01 29.11 20.59
N GLY A 129 -8.86 28.86 19.96
CA GLY A 129 -7.82 28.05 20.55
C GLY A 129 -6.61 28.02 19.64
N VAL A 130 -5.48 28.39 20.20
CA VAL A 130 -4.16 28.12 19.64
C VAL A 130 -3.55 26.92 20.37
N GLY A 131 -2.61 26.22 19.75
CA GLY A 131 -1.81 25.21 20.46
C GLY A 131 -1.70 23.87 19.76
N ARG A 132 -0.97 22.96 20.41
CA ARG A 132 -0.77 21.58 19.94
C ARG A 132 -2.09 20.84 19.99
N VAL A 133 -2.40 20.12 18.92
CA VAL A 133 -3.62 19.32 18.79
C VAL A 133 -3.30 17.90 18.33
N THR A 134 -4.23 17.00 18.61
CA THR A 134 -4.29 15.67 18.01
C THR A 134 -5.47 15.64 17.04
N ILE A 135 -5.16 15.38 15.78
CA ILE A 135 -6.15 15.15 14.73
C ILE A 135 -6.36 13.63 14.62
N THR A 136 -7.59 13.19 14.81
CA THR A 136 -8.01 11.79 14.66
C THR A 136 -8.93 11.68 13.46
N VAL A 137 -8.55 10.87 12.48
CA VAL A 137 -9.40 10.52 11.34
C VAL A 137 -9.89 9.09 11.55
N LYS A 138 -11.20 8.89 11.57
CA LYS A 138 -11.85 7.59 11.68
C LYS A 138 -12.68 7.36 10.43
N VAL A 139 -12.55 6.19 9.82
CA VAL A 139 -13.28 5.80 8.61
C VAL A 139 -13.96 4.46 8.88
N ASN A 140 -15.25 4.38 8.56
CA ASN A 140 -16.09 3.20 8.71
C ASN A 140 -16.75 2.86 7.37
N ALA A 141 -16.95 1.58 7.08
CA ALA A 141 -17.67 1.09 5.91
C ALA A 141 -18.50 -0.13 6.31
N SER A 142 -19.57 -0.43 5.57
CA SER A 142 -20.45 -1.56 5.93
C SER A 142 -19.78 -2.92 5.75
N ASN A 143 -18.79 -3.02 4.86
CA ASN A 143 -18.10 -4.25 4.49
C ASN A 143 -16.58 -4.20 4.74
N ALA A 144 -16.09 -3.28 5.57
CA ALA A 144 -14.67 -3.22 5.93
C ALA A 144 -14.48 -2.86 7.40
N ASN A 145 -13.36 -3.29 7.98
CA ASN A 145 -12.99 -2.90 9.33
C ASN A 145 -12.82 -1.38 9.45
N THR A 146 -13.19 -0.85 10.62
CA THR A 146 -13.01 0.57 10.92
C THR A 146 -11.52 0.91 11.06
N VAL A 147 -11.09 1.95 10.36
CA VAL A 147 -9.70 2.41 10.34
C VAL A 147 -9.60 3.73 11.06
N THR A 148 -8.60 3.89 11.94
CA THR A 148 -8.36 5.15 12.66
C THR A 148 -6.90 5.56 12.54
N LYS A 149 -6.65 6.82 12.17
CA LYS A 149 -5.31 7.41 12.09
C LYS A 149 -5.24 8.66 12.94
N ARG A 150 -4.28 8.72 13.86
CA ARG A 150 -4.02 9.88 14.72
C ARG A 150 -2.73 10.55 14.30
N VAL A 151 -2.78 11.86 14.11
CA VAL A 151 -1.61 12.68 13.78
C VAL A 151 -1.54 13.88 14.71
N LYS A 152 -0.32 14.27 15.07
CA LYS A 152 -0.10 15.49 15.84
C LYS A 152 -0.18 16.68 14.91
N GLY A 153 -0.52 17.84 15.46
CA GLY A 153 -0.58 19.07 14.72
C GLY A 153 -0.55 20.28 15.63
N PHE A 154 -0.75 21.43 15.01
CA PHE A 154 -0.88 22.70 15.68
C PHE A 154 -2.03 23.48 15.05
N VAL A 155 -2.90 24.05 15.88
CA VAL A 155 -3.91 25.00 15.42
C VAL A 155 -3.39 26.39 15.72
N SER A 156 -3.28 27.19 14.67
CA SER A 156 -3.22 28.64 14.72
C SER A 156 -4.61 29.21 14.44
N THR A 157 -4.79 30.52 14.65
CA THR A 157 -6.05 31.24 14.47
C THR A 157 -6.76 30.91 13.15
N PHE A 158 -5.99 30.75 12.06
CA PHE A 158 -6.55 30.45 10.73
C PHE A 158 -6.08 29.14 10.12
N PHE A 159 -5.02 28.52 10.65
CA PHE A 159 -4.40 27.36 10.03
C PHE A 159 -4.43 26.16 10.96
N VAL A 160 -4.78 25.01 10.38
CA VAL A 160 -4.41 23.73 10.99
C VAL A 160 -3.14 23.28 10.32
N ILE A 161 -2.08 23.11 11.10
CA ILE A 161 -0.82 22.50 10.67
C ILE A 161 -0.86 21.05 11.13
N VAL A 162 -0.60 20.12 10.21
CA VAL A 162 -0.53 18.69 10.51
C VAL A 162 0.92 18.26 10.43
N PHE A 163 1.45 17.74 11.51
CA PHE A 163 2.77 17.11 11.54
C PHE A 163 2.62 15.66 11.10
N SER A 164 2.68 15.42 9.79
CA SER A 164 2.89 14.06 9.28
C SER A 164 4.37 13.72 9.46
N ARG A 165 4.68 12.79 10.37
CA ARG A 165 5.90 11.99 10.20
C ARG A 165 5.63 11.07 9.00
N LYS A 166 6.61 10.86 8.09
CA LYS A 166 6.58 9.70 7.17
C LYS A 166 6.31 8.52 8.11
N SER A 167 5.17 7.85 7.97
CA SER A 167 5.01 6.59 8.69
C SER A 167 6.10 5.70 8.13
N GLU A 168 6.95 5.18 9.01
CA GLU A 168 7.82 4.06 8.70
C GLU A 168 6.89 2.91 8.30
N GLU A 169 6.54 2.84 7.02
CA GLU A 169 5.77 1.74 6.48
C GLU A 169 6.70 0.54 6.44
N PHE A 170 6.27 -0.57 7.02
CA PHE A 170 7.02 -1.82 6.94
C PHE A 170 6.71 -2.45 5.59
N PHE A 171 7.75 -2.75 4.83
CA PHE A 171 7.65 -3.42 3.53
C PHE A 171 8.87 -4.29 3.30
N ILE A 172 8.80 -5.14 2.26
CA ILE A 172 9.95 -5.85 1.71
C ILE A 172 10.28 -5.20 0.37
N ARG A 173 11.51 -4.74 0.19
CA ARG A 173 11.96 -4.14 -1.06
C ARG A 173 12.03 -5.21 -2.14
N GLY A 174 11.32 -4.98 -3.25
CA GLY A 174 11.11 -5.97 -4.31
C GLY A 174 9.77 -6.71 -4.23
N ASP A 175 9.04 -6.65 -3.11
CA ASP A 175 7.68 -7.20 -2.97
C ASP A 175 6.67 -6.15 -3.47
N ALA A 176 6.65 -5.94 -4.77
CA ALA A 176 5.85 -4.89 -5.40
C ALA A 176 4.34 -5.20 -5.32
N ASN A 177 3.99 -6.48 -5.26
CA ASN A 177 2.60 -6.93 -5.22
C ASN A 177 2.04 -7.00 -3.77
N GLY A 178 2.93 -7.07 -2.77
CA GLY A 178 2.61 -7.02 -1.34
C GLY A 178 2.16 -8.36 -0.75
N ASP A 179 2.56 -9.49 -1.34
CA ASP A 179 2.22 -10.84 -0.86
C ASP A 179 3.22 -11.39 0.17
N GLY A 180 4.32 -10.68 0.41
CA GLY A 180 5.37 -11.06 1.36
C GLY A 180 6.50 -11.88 0.75
N GLU A 181 6.47 -12.18 -0.55
CA GLU A 181 7.49 -12.96 -1.25
C GLU A 181 8.04 -12.21 -2.46
N VAL A 182 9.36 -11.97 -2.51
CA VAL A 182 9.99 -11.36 -3.69
C VAL A 182 10.22 -12.42 -4.77
N ASN A 183 9.40 -12.43 -5.81
CA ASN A 183 9.44 -13.42 -6.89
C ASN A 183 9.05 -12.83 -8.27
N ILE A 184 8.77 -13.70 -9.25
CA ILE A 184 8.46 -13.30 -10.63
C ILE A 184 7.13 -12.53 -10.78
N ALA A 185 6.22 -12.69 -9.81
CA ALA A 185 4.94 -11.99 -9.77
C ALA A 185 5.16 -10.50 -9.55
N ASP A 186 6.14 -10.09 -8.72
CA ASP A 186 6.49 -8.69 -8.49
C ASP A 186 7.05 -8.01 -9.74
N LEU A 187 7.87 -8.74 -10.50
CA LEU A 187 8.38 -8.25 -11.78
C LEU A 187 7.23 -7.95 -12.75
N SER A 188 6.25 -8.86 -12.80
CA SER A 188 5.06 -8.69 -13.63
C SER A 188 4.19 -7.55 -13.12
N TYR A 189 4.07 -7.39 -11.79
CA TYR A 189 3.32 -6.31 -11.17
C TYR A 189 3.93 -4.94 -11.47
N LEU A 190 5.25 -4.78 -11.34
CA LEU A 190 5.96 -3.55 -11.70
C LEU A 190 5.85 -3.21 -13.19
N ALA A 191 5.97 -4.22 -14.06
CA ALA A 191 5.78 -4.01 -15.49
C ALA A 191 4.36 -3.55 -15.83
N ASN A 192 3.34 -4.11 -15.17
CA ASN A 192 1.96 -3.68 -15.33
C ASN A 192 1.75 -2.24 -14.82
N TYR A 193 2.32 -1.90 -13.66
CA TYR A 193 2.27 -0.54 -13.11
C TYR A 193 2.90 0.48 -14.07
N LEU A 194 4.10 0.21 -14.58
CA LEU A 194 4.89 1.15 -15.37
C LEU A 194 4.49 1.23 -16.84
N CYS A 195 3.97 0.14 -17.42
CA CYS A 195 3.72 0.06 -18.86
C CYS A 195 2.24 -0.08 -19.25
N GLN A 196 1.35 -0.42 -18.30
CA GLN A 196 -0.05 -0.75 -18.59
C GLN A 196 -1.04 -0.05 -17.65
N ASP A 197 -0.62 1.06 -17.03
CA ASP A 197 -1.41 1.82 -16.05
C ASP A 197 -1.98 0.94 -14.92
N GLY A 198 -1.24 -0.12 -14.55
CA GLY A 198 -1.60 -1.03 -13.47
C GLY A 198 -1.58 -0.36 -12.09
N PRO A 199 -2.04 -1.06 -11.04
CA PRO A 199 -2.01 -0.52 -9.68
C PRO A 199 -0.56 -0.26 -9.22
N ALA A 200 -0.35 0.85 -8.51
CA ALA A 200 0.96 1.18 -7.94
C ALA A 200 1.30 0.28 -6.73
N PRO A 201 2.59 0.00 -6.46
CA PRO A 201 3.04 -0.60 -5.20
C PRO A 201 2.62 0.26 -3.99
N ASP A 202 2.31 -0.37 -2.85
CA ASP A 202 1.91 0.29 -1.59
C ASP A 202 2.64 -0.34 -0.38
N PRO A 203 3.74 0.25 0.12
CA PRO A 203 4.31 1.53 -0.29
C PRO A 203 4.95 1.53 -1.67
N LEU A 204 5.10 2.73 -2.27
CA LEU A 204 5.88 2.89 -3.50
C LEU A 204 7.33 2.41 -3.33
N ASP A 205 7.88 2.60 -2.13
CA ASP A 205 9.23 2.18 -1.73
C ASP A 205 9.43 0.65 -1.91
N ALA A 206 8.37 -0.17 -1.89
CA ALA A 206 8.46 -1.61 -2.20
C ALA A 206 8.78 -1.89 -3.68
N GLY A 207 8.35 -1.00 -4.57
CA GLY A 207 8.63 -1.08 -6.00
C GLY A 207 9.87 -0.32 -6.46
N ASP A 208 10.49 0.46 -5.58
CA ASP A 208 11.79 1.10 -5.78
C ASP A 208 12.89 0.11 -5.34
N VAL A 209 13.15 -0.86 -6.22
CA VAL A 209 13.98 -2.02 -5.92
C VAL A 209 15.45 -1.62 -5.81
N ASN A 210 15.87 -0.59 -6.55
CA ASN A 210 17.25 -0.10 -6.51
C ASN A 210 17.48 1.03 -5.47
N ASP A 211 16.44 1.44 -4.74
CA ASP A 211 16.45 2.51 -3.73
C ASP A 211 16.97 3.85 -4.28
N ASP A 212 16.59 4.20 -5.51
CA ASP A 212 16.95 5.47 -6.17
C ASP A 212 15.89 6.56 -6.04
N GLU A 213 14.83 6.29 -5.26
CA GLU A 213 13.64 7.10 -4.99
C GLU A 213 12.69 7.27 -6.17
N ASN A 214 12.89 6.49 -7.23
CA ASN A 214 12.11 6.62 -8.44
C ASN A 214 11.79 5.25 -9.07
N VAL A 215 10.58 4.77 -8.77
CA VAL A 215 10.01 3.57 -9.40
C VAL A 215 9.95 3.76 -10.93
N SER A 216 10.78 3.01 -11.64
CA SER A 216 11.03 3.14 -13.07
C SER A 216 11.43 1.81 -13.70
N CYS A 217 11.68 1.79 -15.02
CA CYS A 217 12.13 0.57 -15.70
C CYS A 217 13.49 0.04 -15.18
N LYS A 218 14.25 0.86 -14.43
CA LYS A 218 15.48 0.41 -13.78
C LYS A 218 15.20 -0.59 -12.67
N ASP A 219 14.08 -0.46 -11.97
CA ASP A 219 13.66 -1.37 -10.90
C ASP A 219 13.28 -2.74 -11.45
N ILE A 220 12.61 -2.77 -12.61
CA ILE A 220 12.32 -4.01 -13.34
C ILE A 220 13.63 -4.71 -13.70
N LEU A 221 14.60 -3.97 -14.27
CA LEU A 221 15.89 -4.55 -14.65
C LEU A 221 16.66 -5.05 -13.43
N TYR A 222 16.70 -4.27 -12.35
CA TYR A 222 17.36 -4.62 -11.11
C TYR A 222 16.77 -5.90 -10.50
N LEU A 223 15.44 -5.98 -10.41
CA LEU A 223 14.74 -7.15 -9.87
C LEU A 223 14.95 -8.38 -10.75
N ALA A 224 14.92 -8.24 -12.08
CA ALA A 224 15.20 -9.34 -13.00
C ALA A 224 16.65 -9.85 -12.88
N ASP A 225 17.62 -8.95 -12.73
CA ASP A 225 19.02 -9.32 -12.53
C ASP A 225 19.21 -10.07 -11.21
N PHE A 226 18.56 -9.61 -10.13
CA PHE A 226 18.55 -10.30 -8.85
C PHE A 226 17.95 -11.71 -8.97
N LEU A 227 16.76 -11.85 -9.56
CA LEU A 227 16.02 -13.12 -9.62
C LEU A 227 16.63 -14.15 -10.57
N PHE A 228 17.23 -13.73 -11.70
CA PHE A 228 17.66 -14.65 -12.76
C PHE A 228 19.15 -14.70 -13.01
N ARG A 229 19.91 -13.67 -12.60
CA ARG A 229 21.32 -13.52 -12.96
C ARG A 229 22.24 -13.50 -11.74
N ASN A 230 21.74 -13.90 -10.56
CA ASN A 230 22.45 -13.77 -9.28
C ASN A 230 23.00 -12.35 -9.09
N GLY A 231 22.21 -11.34 -9.48
CA GLY A 231 22.53 -9.93 -9.28
C GLY A 231 22.58 -9.53 -7.81
N THR A 232 22.84 -8.25 -7.56
CA THR A 232 22.87 -7.71 -6.19
C THR A 232 21.50 -7.84 -5.53
N MET A 233 21.49 -8.29 -4.28
CA MET A 233 20.27 -8.33 -3.47
C MET A 233 19.69 -6.90 -3.31
N PRO A 234 18.36 -6.74 -3.28
CA PRO A 234 17.74 -5.45 -2.99
C PRO A 234 18.29 -4.83 -1.70
N PRO A 235 18.53 -3.50 -1.68
CA PRO A 235 18.85 -2.79 -0.44
C PRO A 235 17.79 -3.05 0.64
N PRO A 236 18.13 -2.94 1.92
CA PRO A 236 17.14 -3.11 2.98
C PRO A 236 15.95 -2.15 2.81
N PRO A 237 14.73 -2.55 3.22
CA PRO A 237 14.39 -3.78 3.94
C PRO A 237 14.20 -5.01 3.02
N TYR A 238 15.08 -6.01 3.12
CA TYR A 238 14.99 -7.32 2.45
C TYR A 238 15.91 -8.31 3.19
N PRO A 239 15.54 -9.60 3.37
CA PRO A 239 14.30 -10.26 2.94
C PRO A 239 13.12 -10.07 3.90
N GLU A 240 13.37 -9.60 5.11
CA GLU A 240 12.34 -9.41 6.13
C GLU A 240 11.68 -8.02 6.02
N PRO A 241 10.38 -7.88 6.34
CA PRO A 241 9.71 -6.59 6.37
C PRO A 241 10.37 -5.62 7.36
N GLY A 242 10.60 -4.39 6.92
CA GLY A 242 11.20 -3.36 7.76
C GLY A 242 10.88 -1.94 7.30
N PRO A 243 11.22 -0.93 8.13
CA PRO A 243 11.20 0.45 7.70
C PRO A 243 12.30 0.71 6.65
N ASP A 244 12.11 1.75 5.84
CA ASP A 244 13.16 2.25 4.95
C ASP A 244 14.29 2.87 5.78
N PRO A 245 15.50 2.27 5.81
CA PRO A 245 16.59 2.82 6.61
C PRO A 245 17.27 4.02 5.93
N THR A 246 17.01 4.26 4.64
CA THR A 246 17.65 5.35 3.93
C THR A 246 16.85 6.65 4.12
N PRO A 247 17.53 7.76 4.50
CA PRO A 247 16.84 9.04 4.58
C PRO A 247 16.50 9.51 3.16
N PRO A 248 15.40 10.27 2.98
CA PRO A 248 15.05 10.84 1.70
C PRO A 248 16.22 11.66 1.12
N LYS A 249 16.71 11.28 -0.07
CA LYS A 249 17.63 12.01 -0.92
C LYS A 249 16.91 13.29 -1.36
N LYS A 250 17.59 14.41 -1.17
CA LYS A 250 17.04 15.76 -1.40
C LYS A 250 17.31 16.25 -2.82
#